data_AF-A0AAD6AY17-F1
#
_entry.id   AF-A0AAD6AY17-F1
#
_cell.length_a   1.000
_cell.length_b   1.000
_cell.length_c   1.000
_cell.angle_alpha   90.00
_cell.angle_beta   90.00
_cell.angle_gamma   90.00
#
_symmetry.space_group_name_H-M   'P 1'
#
loop_
_entity.id
_entity.type
_entity.pdbx_description
1 polymer ?
#
loop_
_entity_poly.entity_id
_entity_poly.type
_entity_poly.pdbx_seq_one_letter_code
_entity_poly.pdbx_strand_id
1 'polypeptide(L)' 'MLTLASKLKREDGGKTGRASGASDSTHRVSIRDRLLTKEVSELEAHLPSTCKASFPDEDKLHHFQLAVSPGDEQRH' A
#
# COMPACT_ATOMS: atom_id res chain seq x y z
N MET A 1 7.37 6.18 17.04
CA MET A 1 7.49 6.46 15.60
C MET A 1 7.84 5.15 14.89
N LEU A 2 7.05 4.75 13.89
CA LEU A 2 7.37 3.59 13.06
C LEU A 2 8.42 4.01 12.02
N THR A 3 9.66 3.61 12.21
CA THR A 3 10.77 3.92 11.30
C THR A 3 10.83 2.87 10.18
N LEU A 4 10.50 3.27 8.94
CA LEU A 4 10.55 2.44 7.73
C LEU A 4 11.98 2.22 7.21
N ALA A 5 12.90 1.80 8.09
CA ALA A 5 14.31 1.66 7.75
C ALA A 5 14.88 0.33 8.26
N SER A 6 14.26 -0.78 7.87
CA SER A 6 14.85 -2.12 8.04
C SER A 6 14.69 -2.96 6.78
N LYS A 7 15.59 -2.68 5.82
CA LYS A 7 16.21 -3.63 4.87
C LYS A 7 15.30 -4.63 4.18
N LEU A 8 14.77 -4.23 3.02
CA LEU A 8 14.53 -5.17 1.92
C LEU A 8 15.87 -5.78 1.49
N LYS A 9 16.17 -6.99 1.97
CA LYS A 9 17.26 -7.82 1.46
C LYS A 9 16.82 -9.28 1.38
N ARG A 10 16.30 -9.67 0.22
CA ARG A 10 16.89 -10.71 -0.65
C ARG A 10 16.01 -10.91 -1.87
N GLU A 11 16.53 -10.44 -2.99
CA GLU A 11 16.15 -10.92 -4.31
C GLU A 11 16.87 -12.28 -4.55
N ASP A 12 16.18 -13.12 -5.32
CA ASP A 12 16.65 -14.27 -6.09
C ASP A 12 16.35 -15.68 -5.57
N GLY A 13 15.63 -16.42 -6.42
CA GLY A 13 15.25 -17.83 -6.21
C GLY A 13 14.03 -18.26 -7.00
N GLY A 14 13.98 -17.95 -8.31
CA GLY A 14 12.74 -17.96 -9.09
C GLY A 14 12.81 -18.44 -10.55
N LYS A 15 13.60 -19.49 -10.85
CA LYS A 15 13.30 -20.50 -11.89
C LYS A 15 13.20 -20.03 -13.37
N THR A 16 14.23 -20.38 -14.14
CA THR A 16 14.19 -20.92 -15.52
C THR A 16 13.27 -20.28 -16.57
N GLY A 17 13.85 -19.66 -17.59
CA GLY A 17 13.18 -19.52 -18.90
C GLY A 17 13.65 -18.31 -19.70
N ARG A 18 14.46 -18.54 -20.73
CA ARG A 18 14.72 -17.54 -21.77
C ARG A 18 13.47 -17.39 -22.63
N ALA A 19 12.86 -16.21 -22.67
CA ALA A 19 11.99 -15.77 -23.77
C ALA A 19 11.89 -14.23 -23.82
N SER A 20 12.55 -13.67 -24.82
CA SER A 20 12.04 -12.63 -25.73
C SER A 20 11.22 -11.44 -25.18
N GLY A 21 11.83 -10.26 -25.22
CA GLY A 21 11.28 -9.10 -25.94
C GLY A 21 10.07 -8.36 -25.35
N ALA A 22 10.33 -7.26 -24.65
CA ALA A 22 9.57 -6.00 -24.65
C ALA A 22 8.05 -5.97 -24.29
N SER A 23 7.35 -7.08 -24.03
CA SER A 23 5.90 -7.07 -23.73
C SER A 23 5.52 -7.35 -22.26
N ASP A 24 6.47 -7.74 -21.41
CA ASP A 24 6.21 -8.11 -20.00
C ASP A 24 6.18 -6.90 -19.04
N SER A 25 6.57 -5.70 -19.51
CA SER A 25 6.63 -4.52 -18.64
C SER A 25 5.27 -4.00 -18.19
N THR A 26 4.23 -4.21 -19.01
CA THR A 26 2.87 -3.71 -18.74
C THR A 26 2.11 -4.54 -17.70
N HIS A 27 2.56 -5.77 -17.43
CA HIS A 27 1.96 -6.65 -16.41
C HIS A 27 2.78 -6.72 -15.10
N ARG A 28 3.96 -6.09 -15.06
CA ARG A 28 4.78 -6.05 -13.84
C ARG A 28 4.25 -4.99 -12.88
N VAL A 29 3.58 -5.45 -11.84
CA VAL A 29 3.15 -4.61 -10.72
C VAL A 29 4.38 -4.03 -10.01
N SER A 30 4.41 -2.71 -9.83
CA SER A 30 5.50 -2.05 -9.11
C SER A 30 5.56 -2.52 -7.65
N ILE A 31 6.75 -2.48 -7.04
CA ILE A 31 6.88 -2.83 -5.60
C ILE A 31 5.95 -1.97 -4.75
N ARG A 32 5.82 -0.68 -5.08
CA ARG A 32 4.89 0.24 -4.40
C ARG A 32 3.47 -0.29 -4.47
N ASP A 33 2.96 -0.59 -5.66
CA ASP A 33 1.55 -0.96 -5.82
C ASP A 33 1.26 -2.32 -5.14
N ARG A 34 2.24 -3.24 -5.16
CA ARG A 34 2.16 -4.51 -4.43
C ARG A 34 2.07 -4.32 -2.91
N LEU A 35 2.78 -3.34 -2.35
CA LEU A 35 2.73 -3.03 -0.92
C LEU A 35 1.41 -2.34 -0.58
N LEU A 36 1.01 -1.35 -1.38
CA LEU A 36 -0.22 -0.59 -1.16
C LEU A 36 -1.47 -1.48 -1.17
N THR A 37 -1.55 -2.50 -2.01
CA THR A 37 -2.69 -3.44 -2.00
C THR A 37 -2.87 -4.13 -0.64
N LYS A 38 -1.80 -4.36 0.12
CA LYS A 38 -1.88 -4.98 1.45
C LYS A 38 -2.11 -3.94 2.54
N GLU A 39 -1.34 -2.86 2.49
CA GLU A 39 -1.34 -1.82 3.52
C GLU A 39 -2.67 -1.06 3.56
N VAL A 40 -3.36 -0.87 2.43
CA VAL A 40 -4.67 -0.19 2.40
C VAL A 40 -5.73 -1.01 3.14
N SER A 41 -5.80 -2.32 2.92
CA SER A 41 -6.74 -3.19 3.64
C SER A 41 -6.44 -3.24 5.14
N GLU A 42 -5.17 -3.29 5.52
CA GLU A 42 -4.77 -3.22 6.92
C GLU A 42 -5.09 -1.84 7.53
N LEU A 43 -4.88 -0.75 6.79
CA LEU A 43 -5.21 0.60 7.24
C LEU A 43 -6.69 0.72 7.58
N GLU A 44 -7.59 0.34 6.67
CA GLU A 44 -9.04 0.45 6.87
C GLU A 44 -9.55 -0.35 8.07
N ALA A 45 -8.93 -1.50 8.37
CA ALA A 45 -9.28 -2.33 9.53
C ALA A 45 -8.82 -1.73 10.87
N HIS A 46 -7.80 -0.86 10.87
CA HIS A 46 -7.19 -0.32 12.08
C HIS A 46 -7.40 1.20 12.25
N LEU A 47 -8.13 1.85 11.34
CA LEU A 47 -8.46 3.26 11.49
C LEU A 47 -9.39 3.46 12.70
N PRO A 48 -9.11 4.46 13.55
CA PRO A 48 -10.04 4.83 14.61
C PRO A 48 -11.35 5.36 14.00
N SER A 49 -12.44 5.30 14.75
CA SER A 49 -13.77 5.78 14.34
C SER A 49 -13.80 7.27 13.95
N THR A 50 -12.85 8.05 14.47
CA THR A 50 -12.63 9.47 14.16
C THR A 50 -11.96 9.71 12.82
N CYS A 51 -11.48 8.67 12.14
CA CYS A 51 -10.79 8.76 10.87
C CYS A 51 -11.50 7.95 9.79
N LYS A 52 -11.52 8.48 8.56
CA LYS A 52 -12.04 7.79 7.38
C LYS A 52 -11.12 7.99 6.19
N ALA A 53 -10.60 6.88 5.64
CA ALA A 53 -9.88 6.89 4.37
C ALA A 53 -10.86 6.80 3.20
N SER A 54 -10.48 7.40 2.07
CA SER A 54 -11.19 7.29 0.80
C SER A 54 -10.23 7.36 -0.37
N PHE A 55 -10.51 6.58 -1.41
CA PHE A 55 -9.70 6.48 -2.62
C PHE A 55 -10.55 6.98 -3.79
N PRO A 56 -10.36 8.23 -4.26
CA PRO A 56 -11.16 8.78 -5.36
C PRO A 56 -11.01 8.01 -6.68
N ASP A 57 -9.89 7.28 -6.82
CA ASP A 57 -9.56 6.44 -7.95
C ASP A 57 -8.97 5.12 -7.42
N GLU A 58 -9.69 4.02 -7.59
CA GLU A 58 -9.33 2.68 -7.08
C GLU A 58 -8.05 2.14 -7.75
N ASP A 59 -7.75 2.58 -8.98
CA ASP A 59 -6.53 2.20 -9.69
C ASP A 59 -5.30 2.98 -9.17
N LYS A 60 -5.51 4.01 -8.35
CA LYS A 60 -4.46 4.88 -7.79
C LYS A 60 -4.44 4.84 -6.27
N LEU A 61 -4.14 3.68 -5.70
CA LEU A 61 -4.00 3.51 -4.24
C LEU A 61 -2.98 4.47 -3.58
N HIS A 62 -2.02 4.99 -4.35
CA HIS A 62 -1.06 5.99 -3.86
C HIS A 62 -1.65 7.40 -3.72
N HIS A 63 -2.88 7.62 -4.18
CA HIS A 63 -3.62 8.87 -4.08
C HIS A 63 -4.91 8.63 -3.30
N PHE A 64 -4.93 9.07 -2.05
CA PHE A 64 -6.07 8.90 -1.16
C PHE A 64 -6.27 10.14 -0.30
N GLN A 65 -7.46 10.23 0.30
CA GLN A 65 -7.81 11.28 1.24
C GLN A 65 -8.10 10.64 2.58
N LEU A 66 -7.58 11.27 3.65
CA LEU A 66 -7.88 10.90 5.03
C LEU A 66 -8.64 12.04 5.67
N ALA A 67 -9.92 11.80 5.98
CA ALA A 67 -10.71 12.70 6.78
C ALA A 67 -10.49 12.38 8.26
N VAL A 68 -10.10 13.39 9.04
CA VAL A 68 -9.96 13.29 10.49
C VAL A 68 -10.99 14.20 11.12
N SER A 69 -11.97 13.59 11.79
CA SER A 69 -13.00 14.27 12.55
C SER A 69 -12.67 14.12 14.03
N PRO A 70 -12.14 15.16 14.69
CA PRO A 70 -11.89 15.10 16.12
C PRO A 70 -13.23 14.86 16.84
N GLY A 71 -13.41 13.65 17.36
CA GLY A 71 -14.53 13.31 18.25
C GLY A 71 -14.22 13.69 19.70
N ASP A 72 -15.25 13.74 20.54
CA ASP A 72 -15.15 14.04 21.98
C ASP A 72 -14.54 12.89 22.82
N GLU A 73 -13.57 12.13 22.30
CA GLU A 73 -12.94 11.01 23.02
C GLU A 73 -11.84 11.45 24.02
N GLN A 74 -11.75 12.74 24.34
CA GLN A 74 -10.83 13.27 25.34
C GLN A 74 -11.56 14.08 26.44
N ARG A 75 -12.48 13.42 27.15
CA ARG A 75 -12.87 13.82 28.51
C ARG A 75 -12.91 12.61 29.43
N HIS A 76 -11.74 12.20 29.91
CA HIS A 76 -11.60 11.46 31.16
C HIS A 76 -10.34 11.94 31.88
#